data_AF-A0A6A7RSR9-F1
#
_entry.id   AF-A0A6A7RSR9-F1
#
_cell.length_a   1.000
_cell.length_b   1.000
_cell.length_c   1.000
_cell.angle_alpha   90.00
_cell.angle_beta   90.00
_cell.angle_gamma   90.00
#
_symmetry.space_group_name_H-M   'P 1'
#
loop_
_entity.id
_entity.type
_entity.pdbx_description
1 polymer ?
#
loop_
_entity_poly.entity_id
_entity_poly.type
_entity_poly.pdbx_seq_one_letter_code
_entity_poly.pdbx_strand_id
1 'polypeptide(L)' 'YTALIAGSAASIELMKELGNSKAGLPFSVVIGRDGRIRSSELGAMDQAEMEDAVRPIL' A
#
# COMPACT_ATOMS: atom_id res chain seq x y z
N TYR A 1 3.18 -2.04 14.69
CA TYR A 1 3.08 -1.61 13.29
C TYR A 1 2.36 -0.28 13.24
N THR A 2 2.99 0.76 12.70
CA THR A 2 2.39 2.09 12.55
C THR A 2 1.49 2.07 11.32
N ALA A 3 0.18 1.97 11.51
CA ALA A 3 -0.78 2.16 10.44
C ALA A 3 -1.23 3.63 10.44
N LEU A 4 -0.83 4.38 9.41
CA LEU A 4 -1.31 5.74 9.18
C LEU A 4 -2.63 5.65 8.40
N ILE A 5 -3.76 5.89 9.06
CA ILE A 5 -5.05 6.06 8.39
C ILE A 5 -5.24 7.56 8.15
N ALA A 6 -4.99 7.97 6.90
CA ALA A 6 -5.13 9.36 6.50
C ALA A 6 -6.62 9.65 6.16
N GLY A 7 -7.25 10.53 6.94
CA GLY A 7 -8.68 10.88 6.86
C GLY A 7 -8.90 12.33 6.41
N SER A 8 -8.42 12.71 5.23
CA SER A 8 -8.67 14.01 4.59
C SER A 8 -8.83 13.85 3.07
N ALA A 9 -9.33 14.86 2.35
CA ALA A 9 -9.41 14.84 0.88
C ALA A 9 -8.05 14.53 0.22
N ALA A 10 -6.96 15.09 0.77
CA ALA A 10 -5.60 14.80 0.35
C ALA A 10 -5.21 13.32 0.53
N SER A 11 -5.85 12.61 1.45
CA SER A 11 -5.64 11.18 1.67
C SER A 11 -6.26 10.32 0.56
N ILE A 12 -7.40 10.75 0.03
CA ILE A 12 -8.05 10.10 -1.11
C ILE A 12 -7.24 10.32 -2.39
N GLU A 13 -6.72 11.54 -2.59
CA GLU A 13 -5.83 11.83 -3.71
C GLU A 13 -4.54 11.02 -3.62
N LEU A 14 -3.91 10.99 -2.46
CA LEU A 14 -2.73 10.15 -2.22
C LEU A 14 -3.04 8.67 -2.50
N MET A 15 -4.16 8.13 -2.02
CA MET A 15 -4.57 6.75 -2.33
C MET A 15 -4.65 6.51 -3.84
N LYS A 16 -5.25 7.43 -4.60
CA LYS A 16 -5.35 7.33 -6.06
C LYS A 16 -3.97 7.37 -6.74
N GLU A 17 -3.10 8.29 -6.32
CA GLU A 17 -1.73 8.39 -6.84
C GLU A 17 -0.89 7.15 -6.55
N LEU A 18 -1.14 6.49 -5.41
CA LEU A 18 -0.49 5.26 -5.00
C LEU A 18 -1.03 4.00 -5.69
N GLY A 19 -2.02 4.12 -6.59
CA GLY A 19 -2.60 3.01 -7.35
C GLY A 19 -3.99 2.56 -6.88
N ASN A 20 -4.50 3.09 -5.77
CA ASN A 20 -5.87 2.85 -5.30
C ASN A 20 -6.85 3.83 -5.97
N SER A 21 -7.03 3.69 -7.29
CA SER A 21 -7.91 4.56 -8.09
C SER A 21 -9.36 4.61 -7.58
N LYS A 22 -9.81 3.55 -6.90
CA LYS A 22 -11.14 3.41 -6.31
C LYS A 22 -11.25 3.95 -4.88
N ALA A 23 -10.14 4.37 -4.27
CA ALA A 23 -10.05 4.74 -2.85
C ALA A 23 -10.69 3.70 -1.91
N GLY A 24 -10.58 2.42 -2.28
CA GLY A 24 -11.15 1.30 -1.53
C GLY A 24 -10.26 0.89 -0.36
N LEU A 25 -10.83 0.17 0.60
CA LEU A 25 -10.10 -0.35 1.77
C LEU A 25 -10.43 -1.84 1.96
N PRO A 26 -9.52 -2.63 2.56
CA PRO A 26 -8.15 -2.25 2.93
C PRO A 26 -7.23 -2.08 1.70
N PHE A 27 -6.16 -1.30 1.85
CA PHE A 27 -5.18 -1.03 0.79
C PHE A 27 -3.77 -1.02 1.40
N SER A 28 -2.84 -1.72 0.74
CA SER A 28 -1.46 -1.90 1.18
C SER A 28 -0.50 -1.41 0.10
N VAL A 29 0.63 -0.82 0.51
CA VAL A 29 1.71 -0.39 -0.39
C VAL A 29 3.04 -0.87 0.16
N VAL A 30 3.87 -1.41 -0.73
CA VAL A 30 5.23 -1.85 -0.42
C VAL A 30 6.21 -0.82 -0.94
N ILE A 31 7.02 -0.28 -0.02
CA ILE A 31 8.02 0.75 -0.31
C ILE A 31 9.41 0.13 -0.12
N GLY A 32 10.23 0.19 -1.17
CA GLY A 32 11.61 -0.28 -1.13
C GLY A 32 12.52 0.67 -0.35
N ARG A 33 13.74 0.21 -0.03
CA ARG A 33 14.75 0.99 0.70
C ARG A 33 15.16 2.29 0.00
N ASP A 34 14.95 2.39 -1.31
CA ASP A 34 15.17 3.57 -2.13
C ASP A 34 14.01 4.58 -2.08
N GLY A 35 13.00 4.34 -1.25
CA GLY A 35 11.81 5.18 -1.13
C GLY A 35 10.85 5.06 -2.30
N ARG A 36 11.07 4.11 -3.21
CA ARG A 36 10.20 3.87 -4.37
C ARG A 36 9.16 2.80 -4.06
N ILE A 37 7.94 3.00 -4.56
CA ILE A 37 6.88 2.00 -4.48
C ILE A 37 7.25 0.81 -5.38
N ARG A 38 7.14 -0.39 -4.84
CA ARG A 38 7.45 -1.65 -5.54
C ARG A 38 6.18 -2.40 -5.92
N SER A 39 5.17 -2.34 -5.06
CA SER A 39 3.84 -2.88 -5.32
C SER A 39 2.78 -2.17 -4.48
N SER A 40 1.53 -2.33 -4.89
CA SER A 40 0.35 -1.84 -4.21
C SER A 40 -0.78 -2.85 -4.37
N GLU A 41 -1.49 -3.17 -3.29
CA GLU A 41 -2.55 -4.20 -3.26
C GLU A 41 -3.85 -3.60 -2.72
N LEU A 42 -4.95 -3.77 -3.45
CA LEU A 42 -6.29 -3.33 -3.04
C LEU A 42 -7.13 -4.54 -2.63
N GLY A 43 -7.42 -4.66 -1.34
CA GLY A 43 -8.07 -5.82 -0.75
C GLY A 43 -7.33 -6.31 0.48
N ALA A 44 -7.91 -7.30 1.15
CA ALA A 44 -7.21 -7.99 2.22
C ALA A 44 -6.05 -8.79 1.63
N MET A 45 -4.91 -8.74 2.31
CA MET A 45 -3.70 -9.48 1.94
C MET A 45 -3.53 -10.64 2.91
N ASP A 46 -3.32 -11.85 2.39
CA ASP A 46 -2.97 -13.00 3.21
C ASP A 46 -1.46 -13.04 3.53
N GLN A 47 -1.04 -14.01 4.33
CA GLN A 47 0.36 -14.12 4.74
C GLN A 47 1.29 -14.43 3.56
N ALA A 48 0.87 -15.27 2.63
CA ALA A 48 1.69 -15.66 1.49
C ALA A 48 1.89 -14.47 0.54
N GLU A 49 0.81 -13.73 0.27
CA GLU A 49 0.84 -12.51 -0.54
C GLU A 49 1.75 -11.45 0.10
N MET A 50 1.70 -11.29 1.42
CA MET A 50 2.59 -10.38 2.15
C MET A 50 4.05 -10.80 2.05
N GLU A 51 4.35 -12.10 2.25
CA GLU A 51 5.72 -12.61 2.13
C GLU A 51 6.28 -12.41 0.72
N ASP A 52 5.49 -12.69 -0.31
CA ASP A 52 5.88 -12.50 -1.71
C ASP A 52 6.07 -11.02 -2.07
N ALA A 53 5.28 -10.13 -1.47
CA ALA A 53 5.42 -8.69 -1.67
C ALA A 53 6.67 -8.10 -0.98
N VAL A 54 7.05 -8.65 0.18
CA VAL A 54 8.17 -8.13 1.00
C VAL A 54 9.51 -8.80 0.67
N ARG A 55 9.56 -10.09 0.31
CA ARG A 55 10.79 -10.82 -0.03
C ARG A 55 11.70 -10.10 -1.05
N PRO A 56 11.18 -9.46 -2.11
CA PRO A 56 12.02 -8.77 -3.10
C PRO A 56 12.72 -7.50 -2.59
N ILE A 57 12.34 -6.99 -1.40
CA ILE A 57 12.83 -5.72 -0.86
C ILE A 57 13.62 -5.85 0.46
N LEU A 58 13.71 -7.07 1.00
CA LEU A 58 14.60 -7.41 2.12
C LEU A 58 16.05 -7.48 1.66
#